data_AF-A0AAU1MPY3-F1
#
_entry.id   AF-A0AAU1MPY3-F1
#
_cell.length_a   1.000
_cell.length_b   1.000
_cell.length_c   1.000
_cell.angle_alpha   90.00
_cell.angle_beta   90.00
_cell.angle_gamma   90.00
#
_symmetry.space_group_name_H-M   'P 1'
#
loop_
_entity.id
_entity.type
_entity.pdbx_description
1 polymer ?
#
loop_
_entity_poly.entity_id
_entity_poly.type
_entity_poly.pdbx_seq_one_letter_code
_entity_poly.pdbx_strand_id
1 'polypeptide(L)'
;MTRSLPDEASLRRHGARVRDAVRYHLGLRHPAAHAHLDRFVDRPVDDLGVGHLKLDYNIDAGSEMSSRADESPADGLLGHHRAHLDWLGGILGRHPHFVLENCASGGMRADYALLSRLPLHSTNDQRNLLLYAPIAAAAPTAVTPKQGAIWSYPTAADCLDKVAHHGQLPPGAYPSAGPPA
;
A
#
# COMPACT_ATOMS: atom_id res chain seq x y z
N MET A 1 -7.32 13.90 21.69
CA MET A 1 -8.16 12.83 22.26
C MET A 1 -8.50 11.84 21.16
N THR A 2 -7.81 10.71 21.07
CA THR A 2 -8.20 9.62 20.16
C THR A 2 -9.33 8.87 20.86
N ARG A 3 -10.58 9.09 20.43
CA ARG A 3 -11.70 8.27 20.88
C ARG A 3 -11.39 6.83 20.48
N SER A 4 -11.34 5.91 21.45
CA SER A 4 -11.19 4.48 21.14
C SER A 4 -12.37 4.06 20.27
N LEU A 5 -12.07 3.40 19.15
CA LEU A 5 -13.12 2.81 18.33
C LEU A 5 -13.87 1.73 19.13
N PRO A 6 -15.18 1.57 18.88
CA PRO A 6 -15.94 0.47 19.50
C PRO A 6 -15.32 -0.88 19.11
N ASP A 7 -15.48 -1.89 19.96
CA ASP A 7 -14.94 -3.23 19.76
C ASP A 7 -15.40 -3.85 18.43
N GLU A 8 -16.63 -3.54 18.05
CA GLU A 8 -17.32 -3.97 16.83
C GLU A 8 -16.73 -3.34 15.57
N ALA A 9 -15.95 -2.27 15.70
CA ALA A 9 -15.19 -1.67 14.60
C ALA A 9 -13.84 -2.37 14.37
N SER A 10 -13.56 -3.49 15.04
CA SER A 10 -12.43 -4.38 14.76
C SER A 10 -12.89 -5.61 14.00
N LEU A 11 -12.03 -6.16 13.15
CA LEU A 11 -12.26 -7.47 12.56
C LEU A 11 -12.15 -8.56 13.65
N ARG A 12 -13.00 -9.59 13.57
CA ARG A 12 -13.12 -10.61 14.61
C ARG A 12 -12.97 -12.02 14.05
N ARG A 13 -12.46 -12.91 14.90
CA ARG A 13 -12.32 -14.36 14.70
C ARG A 13 -12.73 -15.05 15.99
N HIS A 14 -13.70 -15.97 15.91
CA HIS A 14 -14.22 -16.68 17.08
C HIS A 14 -14.63 -15.74 18.23
N GLY A 15 -15.21 -14.57 17.89
CA GLY A 15 -15.64 -13.56 18.87
C GLY A 15 -14.52 -12.69 19.46
N ALA A 16 -13.25 -12.96 19.15
CA ALA A 16 -12.10 -12.16 19.59
C ALA A 16 -11.62 -11.22 18.50
N ARG A 17 -11.04 -10.07 18.88
CA ARG A 17 -10.41 -9.14 17.93
C ARG A 17 -9.19 -9.80 17.29
N VAL A 18 -9.03 -9.60 15.99
CA VAL A 18 -7.89 -10.15 15.28
C VAL A 18 -6.69 -9.26 15.46
N ARG A 19 -5.61 -9.89 15.91
CA ARG A 19 -4.33 -9.26 16.16
C ARG A 19 -3.25 -9.95 15.35
N ASP A 20 -2.47 -9.15 14.63
CA ASP A 20 -1.23 -9.56 14.02
C ASP A 20 -0.08 -8.76 14.67
N ALA A 21 0.83 -9.48 15.32
CA ALA A 21 1.87 -8.96 16.20
C ALA A 21 1.37 -7.94 17.24
N VAL A 22 1.37 -6.64 16.93
CA VAL A 22 0.95 -5.54 17.82
C VAL A 22 -0.20 -4.71 17.24
N ARG A 23 -0.73 -5.10 16.09
CA ARG A 23 -1.75 -4.37 15.32
C ARG A 23 -3.06 -5.13 15.31
N TYR A 24 -4.16 -4.38 15.23
CA TYR A 24 -5.51 -4.94 15.07
C TYR A 24 -6.08 -4.55 13.71
N HIS A 25 -6.84 -5.46 13.10
CA HIS A 25 -7.58 -5.13 11.88
C HIS A 25 -8.82 -4.31 12.18
N LEU A 26 -9.05 -3.25 11.42
CA LEU A 26 -10.32 -2.52 11.43
C LEU A 26 -11.39 -3.33 10.67
N GLY A 27 -12.57 -3.43 11.26
CA GLY A 27 -13.75 -4.01 10.63
C GLY A 27 -14.40 -2.97 9.72
N LEU A 28 -13.97 -2.90 8.46
CA LEU A 28 -14.44 -1.86 7.51
C LEU A 28 -15.96 -1.89 7.26
N ARG A 29 -16.66 -2.99 7.53
CA ARG A 29 -18.13 -3.00 7.48
C ARG A 29 -18.79 -2.13 8.56
N HIS A 30 -18.04 -1.71 9.58
CA HIS A 30 -18.54 -0.87 10.65
C HIS A 30 -18.35 0.62 10.33
N PRO A 31 -19.40 1.46 10.40
CA PRO A 31 -19.33 2.87 10.01
C PRO A 31 -18.31 3.69 10.83
N ALA A 32 -18.07 3.32 12.08
CA ALA A 32 -17.05 3.98 12.90
C ALA A 32 -15.61 3.75 12.37
N ALA A 33 -15.33 2.60 11.74
CA ALA A 33 -14.04 2.34 11.11
C ALA A 33 -13.87 3.20 9.86
N HIS A 34 -14.89 3.27 9.00
CA HIS A 34 -14.92 4.15 7.83
C HIS A 34 -14.72 5.61 8.23
N ALA A 35 -15.54 6.13 9.15
CA ALA A 35 -15.43 7.52 9.59
C ALA A 35 -14.07 7.85 10.22
N HIS A 36 -13.40 6.86 10.84
CA HIS A 36 -12.05 7.03 11.35
C HIS A 36 -11.02 7.15 10.23
N LEU A 37 -11.08 6.27 9.24
CA LEU A 37 -10.19 6.30 8.09
C LEU A 37 -10.43 7.51 7.19
N ASP A 38 -11.69 7.91 7.00
CA ASP A 38 -12.07 9.13 6.29
C ASP A 38 -11.37 10.34 6.90
N ARG A 39 -11.49 10.55 8.22
CA ARG A 39 -10.78 11.65 8.91
C ARG A 39 -9.26 11.57 8.79
N PHE A 40 -8.69 10.38 8.68
CA PHE A 40 -7.24 10.21 8.53
C PHE A 40 -6.75 10.65 7.16
N VAL A 41 -7.56 10.49 6.11
CA VAL A 41 -7.20 10.87 4.74
C VAL A 41 -7.71 12.26 4.38
N ASP A 42 -8.98 12.55 4.64
CA ASP A 42 -9.63 13.81 4.27
C ASP A 42 -8.92 15.00 4.91
N ARG A 43 -8.54 14.89 6.19
CA ARG A 43 -7.92 16.02 6.89
C ARG A 43 -6.57 16.45 6.31
N PRO A 44 -5.57 15.56 6.09
CA PRO A 44 -4.34 15.96 5.40
C PRO A 44 -4.57 16.48 3.97
N VAL A 45 -5.54 15.94 3.25
CA VAL A 45 -5.83 16.39 1.89
C VAL A 45 -6.43 17.79 1.90
N ASP A 46 -7.49 18.02 2.70
CA ASP A 46 -8.24 19.27 2.74
C ASP A 46 -7.48 20.39 3.48
N ASP A 47 -6.90 20.09 4.64
CA ASP A 47 -6.29 21.13 5.49
C ASP A 47 -4.85 21.45 5.07
N LEU A 48 -4.12 20.46 4.51
CA LEU A 48 -2.67 20.56 4.25
C LEU A 48 -2.30 20.47 2.77
N GLY A 49 -3.26 20.19 1.88
CA GLY A 49 -3.01 20.07 0.44
C GLY A 49 -2.17 18.86 0.05
N VAL A 50 -2.19 17.78 0.85
CA VAL A 50 -1.46 16.54 0.52
C VAL A 50 -2.05 15.94 -0.76
N GLY A 51 -1.24 15.88 -1.82
CA GLY A 51 -1.67 15.34 -3.13
C GLY A 51 -1.37 13.85 -3.35
N HIS A 52 -0.58 13.21 -2.48
CA HIS A 52 -0.18 11.81 -2.59
C HIS A 52 -0.14 11.13 -1.22
N LEU A 53 -0.65 9.90 -1.15
CA LEU A 53 -0.53 9.05 0.03
C LEU A 53 -0.22 7.61 -0.40
N LYS A 54 0.79 7.02 0.23
CA LYS A 54 1.04 5.59 0.16
C LYS A 54 0.26 4.87 1.26
N LEU A 55 -0.76 4.12 0.86
CA LEU A 55 -1.60 3.35 1.77
C LEU A 55 -1.07 1.94 1.88
N ASP A 56 -0.49 1.62 3.03
CA ASP A 56 0.14 0.33 3.28
C ASP A 56 -0.76 -0.62 4.09
N TYR A 57 -0.81 -1.88 3.67
CA TYR A 57 -1.57 -2.95 4.31
C TYR A 57 -0.64 -4.09 4.69
N ASN A 58 -0.06 -4.01 5.90
CA ASN A 58 1.06 -4.86 6.36
C ASN A 58 0.69 -5.93 7.40
N ILE A 59 -0.57 -6.32 7.45
CA ILE A 59 -1.02 -7.37 8.38
C ILE A 59 -1.93 -8.32 7.63
N ASP A 60 -1.82 -9.60 7.94
CA ASP A 60 -2.68 -10.62 7.35
C ASP A 60 -3.86 -10.91 8.28
N ALA A 61 -5.06 -10.75 7.75
CA ALA A 61 -6.29 -11.10 8.42
C ALA A 61 -6.41 -12.64 8.53
N GLY A 62 -5.85 -13.42 7.59
CA GLY A 62 -6.05 -14.86 7.50
C GLY A 62 -7.51 -15.24 7.17
N SER A 63 -7.81 -16.54 7.23
CA SER A 63 -8.99 -17.14 6.58
C SER A 63 -10.27 -17.31 7.41
N GLU A 64 -10.23 -17.15 8.74
CA GLU A 64 -11.37 -17.51 9.61
C GLU A 64 -12.08 -16.29 10.21
N MET A 65 -12.45 -15.32 9.37
CA MET A 65 -12.95 -14.02 9.83
C MET A 65 -14.45 -13.85 9.66
N SER A 66 -15.16 -13.49 10.72
CA SER A 66 -16.57 -13.10 10.63
C SER A 66 -16.82 -11.77 11.32
N SER A 67 -17.72 -10.96 10.76
CA SER A 67 -18.18 -9.74 11.46
C SER A 67 -19.36 -10.02 12.38
N ARG A 68 -19.99 -11.20 12.23
CA ARG A 68 -21.13 -11.64 13.02
C ARG A 68 -20.99 -13.12 13.40
N ALA A 69 -21.62 -13.52 14.49
CA ALA A 69 -21.53 -14.89 15.00
C ALA A 69 -22.22 -15.93 14.08
N ASP A 70 -23.20 -15.49 13.29
CA ASP A 70 -24.00 -16.31 12.36
C ASP A 70 -23.46 -16.32 10.92
N GLU A 71 -22.35 -15.63 10.67
CA GLU A 71 -21.79 -15.45 9.33
C GLU A 71 -20.65 -16.45 9.05
N SER A 72 -20.62 -17.01 7.84
CA SER A 72 -19.50 -17.87 7.44
C SER A 72 -18.21 -17.05 7.38
N PRO A 73 -17.05 -17.62 7.74
CA PRO A 73 -15.80 -16.88 7.68
C PRO A 73 -15.43 -16.36 6.27
N ALA A 74 -15.84 -17.08 5.22
CA ALA A 74 -15.62 -16.65 3.84
C ALA A 74 -16.45 -15.40 3.50
N ASP A 75 -17.72 -15.38 3.92
CA ASP A 75 -18.60 -14.22 3.69
C ASP A 75 -18.12 -12.99 4.46
N GLY A 76 -17.65 -13.18 5.70
CA GLY A 76 -17.08 -12.11 6.50
C GLY A 76 -15.85 -11.47 5.86
N LEU A 77 -14.92 -12.30 5.36
CA LEU A 77 -13.73 -11.83 4.65
C LEU A 77 -14.07 -11.13 3.32
N LEU A 78 -14.99 -11.70 2.53
CA LEU A 78 -15.45 -11.10 1.28
C LEU A 78 -16.15 -9.76 1.52
N GLY A 79 -17.02 -9.68 2.54
CA GLY A 79 -17.69 -8.45 2.92
C GLY A 79 -16.72 -7.37 3.38
N HIS A 80 -15.68 -7.74 4.15
CA HIS A 80 -14.62 -6.82 4.53
C HIS A 80 -13.83 -6.31 3.32
N HIS A 81 -13.46 -7.19 2.39
CA HIS A 81 -12.74 -6.80 1.17
C HIS A 81 -13.57 -5.85 0.29
N ARG A 82 -14.87 -6.09 0.13
CA ARG A 82 -15.78 -5.18 -0.59
C ARG A 82 -15.89 -3.83 0.09
N ALA A 83 -16.06 -3.80 1.41
CA ALA A 83 -16.09 -2.56 2.18
C ALA A 83 -14.77 -1.75 2.03
N HIS A 84 -13.62 -2.43 1.97
CA HIS A 84 -12.34 -1.78 1.65
C HIS A 84 -12.35 -1.13 0.27
N LEU A 85 -12.80 -1.84 -0.77
CA LEU A 85 -12.89 -1.30 -2.13
C LEU A 85 -13.86 -0.12 -2.23
N ASP A 86 -15.00 -0.19 -1.54
CA ASP A 86 -16.00 0.86 -1.50
C ASP A 86 -15.46 2.11 -0.79
N TRP A 87 -14.73 1.92 0.32
CA TRP A 87 -14.06 3.01 1.02
C TRP A 87 -13.01 3.71 0.14
N LEU A 88 -12.16 2.95 -0.56
CA LEU A 88 -11.19 3.50 -1.51
C LEU A 88 -11.88 4.30 -2.63
N GLY A 89 -12.97 3.76 -3.18
CA GLY A 89 -13.78 4.48 -4.18
C GLY A 89 -14.38 5.78 -3.63
N GLY A 90 -14.84 5.77 -2.38
CA GLY A 90 -15.33 6.96 -1.69
C GLY A 90 -14.28 8.06 -1.52
N ILE A 91 -13.04 7.68 -1.18
CA ILE A 91 -11.92 8.62 -1.06
C ILE A 91 -11.61 9.28 -2.41
N LEU A 92 -11.46 8.49 -3.47
CA LEU A 92 -11.16 9.01 -4.81
C LEU A 92 -12.31 9.83 -5.39
N GLY A 93 -13.56 9.52 -5.00
CA GLY A 93 -14.73 10.31 -5.36
C GLY A 93 -14.77 11.69 -4.69
N ARG A 94 -14.33 11.78 -3.44
CA ARG A 94 -14.21 13.07 -2.71
C ARG A 94 -12.99 13.89 -3.16
N HIS A 95 -11.90 13.21 -3.49
CA HIS A 95 -10.61 13.82 -3.82
C HIS A 95 -10.11 13.41 -5.21
N PRO A 96 -10.69 13.92 -6.30
CA PRO A 96 -10.41 13.43 -7.66
C PRO A 96 -8.98 13.71 -8.17
N HIS A 97 -8.25 14.62 -7.53
CA HIS A 97 -6.85 14.94 -7.86
C HIS A 97 -5.84 14.28 -6.90
N PHE A 98 -6.31 13.55 -5.91
CA PHE A 98 -5.47 12.88 -4.92
C PHE A 98 -4.97 11.53 -5.44
N VAL A 99 -3.67 11.29 -5.31
CA VAL A 99 -3.03 10.05 -5.76
C VAL A 99 -2.86 9.10 -4.57
N LEU A 100 -3.65 8.04 -4.56
CA LEU A 100 -3.53 6.96 -3.59
C LEU A 100 -2.68 5.82 -4.17
N GLU A 101 -1.52 5.55 -3.59
CA GLU A 101 -0.64 4.46 -3.96
C GLU A 101 -0.96 3.20 -3.12
N ASN A 102 -1.32 2.12 -3.81
CA ASN A 102 -1.54 0.81 -3.22
C ASN A 102 -0.23 0.18 -2.74
N CYS A 103 -0.13 -0.19 -1.48
CA CYS A 103 1.00 -0.92 -0.94
C CYS A 103 0.53 -2.00 0.04
N ALA A 104 1.20 -3.14 0.02
CA ALA A 104 1.05 -4.18 1.01
C ALA A 104 2.37 -4.92 1.11
N SER A 105 3.23 -4.47 2.03
CA SER A 105 4.61 -4.97 2.18
C SER A 105 5.32 -5.03 0.82
N GLY A 106 5.22 -3.91 0.10
CA GLY A 106 5.47 -3.82 -1.33
C GLY A 106 4.25 -4.25 -2.14
N GLY A 107 4.41 -5.29 -2.94
CA GLY A 107 3.46 -5.70 -4.00
C GLY A 107 2.52 -6.85 -3.65
N MET A 108 2.33 -7.22 -2.37
CA MET A 108 1.58 -8.44 -2.02
C MET A 108 0.08 -8.38 -2.35
N ARG A 109 -0.44 -7.19 -2.69
CA ARG A 109 -1.84 -6.98 -3.09
C ARG A 109 -1.95 -6.36 -4.49
N ALA A 110 -1.25 -6.96 -5.46
CA ALA A 110 -1.35 -6.63 -6.88
C ALA A 110 -2.54 -7.33 -7.58
N ASP A 111 -3.72 -7.33 -6.93
CA ASP A 111 -4.93 -7.94 -7.50
C ASP A 111 -5.72 -6.92 -8.36
N TYR A 112 -6.48 -7.42 -9.33
CA TYR A 112 -7.20 -6.55 -10.27
C TYR A 112 -8.31 -5.72 -9.60
N ALA A 113 -8.85 -6.14 -8.45
CA ALA A 113 -9.86 -5.35 -7.76
C ALA A 113 -9.26 -4.04 -7.22
N LEU A 114 -8.01 -4.07 -6.73
CA LEU A 114 -7.28 -2.86 -6.35
C LEU A 114 -6.70 -2.13 -7.57
N LEU A 115 -6.05 -2.83 -8.50
CA LEU A 115 -5.39 -2.21 -9.65
C LEU A 115 -6.39 -1.52 -10.60
N SER A 116 -7.66 -1.94 -10.64
CA SER A 116 -8.70 -1.24 -11.42
C SER A 116 -9.17 0.08 -10.80
N ARG A 117 -8.81 0.36 -9.53
CA ARG A 117 -9.28 1.54 -8.78
C ARG A 117 -8.16 2.52 -8.45
N LEU A 118 -6.98 2.02 -8.11
CA LEU A 118 -5.90 2.83 -7.56
C LEU A 118 -4.91 3.27 -8.65
N PRO A 119 -4.58 4.57 -8.74
CA PRO A 119 -3.75 5.10 -9.84
C PRO A 119 -2.29 4.65 -9.78
N LEU A 120 -1.77 4.31 -8.60
CA LEU A 120 -0.40 3.83 -8.39
C LEU A 120 -0.36 2.57 -7.54
N HIS A 121 0.67 1.75 -7.75
CA HIS A 121 0.93 0.54 -6.97
C HIS A 121 2.43 0.36 -6.69
N SER A 122 2.78 0.23 -5.41
CA SER A 122 4.13 -0.11 -4.95
C SER A 122 4.47 -1.55 -5.35
N THR A 123 5.42 -1.73 -6.27
CA THR A 123 5.71 -3.06 -6.83
C THR A 123 6.52 -3.97 -5.88
N ASN A 124 7.37 -3.41 -5.01
CA ASN A 124 8.14 -4.18 -4.04
C ASN A 124 8.81 -3.30 -2.95
N ASP A 125 9.13 -3.91 -1.81
CA ASP A 125 9.93 -3.29 -0.73
C ASP A 125 11.44 -3.57 -0.84
N GLN A 126 11.86 -4.39 -1.80
CA GLN A 126 13.27 -4.69 -2.04
C GLN A 126 14.05 -3.40 -2.34
N ARG A 127 15.14 -3.17 -1.60
CA ARG A 127 15.98 -1.97 -1.74
C ARG A 127 17.27 -2.23 -2.50
N ASN A 128 17.69 -3.50 -2.57
CA ASN A 128 18.89 -3.88 -3.30
C ASN A 128 18.61 -3.83 -4.81
N LEU A 129 19.30 -2.94 -5.51
CA LEU A 129 19.19 -2.74 -6.96
C LEU A 129 19.26 -4.05 -7.76
N LEU A 130 20.22 -4.91 -7.45
CA LEU A 130 20.45 -6.16 -8.20
C LEU A 130 19.30 -7.16 -7.99
N LEU A 131 18.67 -7.14 -6.81
CA LEU A 131 17.53 -8.00 -6.49
C LEU A 131 16.21 -7.39 -6.99
N TYR A 132 16.15 -6.07 -7.13
CA TYR A 132 14.97 -5.38 -7.61
C TYR A 132 14.81 -5.46 -9.14
N ALA A 133 15.92 -5.44 -9.89
CA ALA A 133 15.92 -5.49 -11.35
C ALA A 133 15.01 -6.57 -11.96
N PRO A 134 15.05 -7.86 -11.54
CA PRO A 134 14.14 -8.87 -12.07
C PRO A 134 12.67 -8.62 -11.70
N ILE A 135 12.40 -8.03 -10.52
CA ILE A 135 11.03 -7.70 -10.08
C ILE A 135 10.46 -6.56 -10.93
N ALA A 136 11.24 -5.51 -11.15
CA ALA A 136 10.90 -4.39 -12.02
C ALA A 136 10.63 -4.84 -13.46
N ALA A 137 11.48 -5.73 -14.00
CA ALA A 137 11.32 -6.26 -15.34
C ALA A 137 10.06 -7.14 -15.48
N ALA A 138 9.68 -7.85 -14.41
CA ALA A 138 8.49 -8.70 -14.40
C ALA A 138 7.19 -7.95 -14.07
N ALA A 139 7.25 -6.80 -13.37
CA ALA A 139 6.07 -6.04 -12.94
C ALA A 139 5.05 -5.74 -14.06
N PRO A 140 5.46 -5.43 -15.31
CA PRO A 140 4.55 -5.23 -16.44
C PRO A 140 3.64 -6.42 -16.79
N THR A 141 3.92 -7.62 -16.27
CA THR A 141 3.05 -8.80 -16.46
C THR A 141 1.74 -8.71 -15.66
N ALA A 142 1.70 -7.88 -14.61
CA ALA A 142 0.54 -7.72 -13.73
C ALA A 142 0.07 -6.26 -13.59
N VAL A 143 0.98 -5.30 -13.69
CA VAL A 143 0.73 -3.87 -13.43
C VAL A 143 1.12 -3.04 -14.64
N THR A 144 0.28 -2.10 -15.06
CA THR A 144 0.63 -1.26 -16.21
C THR A 144 1.87 -0.40 -15.88
N PRO A 145 2.78 -0.13 -16.84
CA PRO A 145 4.00 0.64 -16.55
C PRO A 145 3.74 2.02 -15.93
N LYS A 146 2.65 2.69 -16.31
CA LYS A 146 2.25 3.99 -15.73
C LYS A 146 1.72 3.92 -14.28
N GLN A 147 1.33 2.73 -13.83
CA GLN A 147 0.77 2.46 -12.51
C GLN A 147 1.80 1.85 -11.56
N GLY A 148 2.77 1.11 -12.09
CA GLY A 148 3.82 0.46 -11.30
C GLY A 148 4.83 1.46 -10.76
N ALA A 149 4.72 1.79 -9.47
CA ALA A 149 5.69 2.61 -8.78
C ALA A 149 6.96 1.79 -8.49
N ILE A 150 8.09 2.31 -8.96
CA ILE A 150 9.44 1.77 -8.73
C ILE A 150 10.25 2.87 -8.05
N TRP A 151 10.77 2.56 -6.86
CA TRP A 151 11.47 3.52 -6.00
C TRP A 151 12.95 3.18 -5.93
N SER A 152 13.79 4.20 -6.05
CA SER A 152 15.23 4.10 -5.85
C SER A 152 15.62 4.40 -4.40
N TYR A 153 16.48 3.57 -3.83
CA TYR A 153 16.91 3.64 -2.42
C TYR A 153 18.43 3.79 -2.28
N PRO A 154 19.03 4.91 -2.72
CA PRO A 154 20.45 5.14 -2.51
C PRO A 154 20.75 5.23 -1.00
N THR A 155 21.85 4.62 -0.58
CA THR A 155 22.35 4.66 0.80
C THR A 155 23.71 5.33 0.88
N ALA A 156 24.10 5.79 2.07
CA ALA A 156 25.41 6.42 2.28
C ALA A 156 26.60 5.49 1.98
N ALA A 157 26.38 4.17 1.94
CA ALA A 157 27.40 3.18 1.63
C ALA A 157 27.54 2.88 0.13
N ASP A 158 26.64 3.41 -0.71
CA ASP A 158 26.68 3.14 -2.14
C ASP A 158 27.78 3.97 -2.84
N CYS A 159 28.51 3.31 -3.75
CA CYS A 159 29.43 4.02 -4.63
C CYS A 159 28.65 4.91 -5.62
N LEU A 160 29.33 5.90 -6.20
CA LEU A 160 28.73 6.82 -7.17
C LEU A 160 28.09 6.08 -8.36
N ASP A 161 28.70 4.99 -8.82
CA ASP A 161 28.13 4.17 -9.90
C ASP A 161 26.76 3.60 -9.51
N LYS A 162 26.61 3.05 -8.30
CA LYS A 162 25.33 2.53 -7.81
C LYS A 162 24.29 3.64 -7.69
N VAL A 163 24.66 4.80 -7.16
CA VAL A 163 23.77 5.97 -7.07
C VAL A 163 23.33 6.44 -8.46
N ALA A 164 24.24 6.47 -9.44
CA ALA A 164 23.91 6.80 -10.83
C ALA A 164 22.93 5.79 -11.46
N HIS A 165 23.07 4.50 -11.15
CA HIS A 165 22.16 3.46 -11.63
C HIS A 165 20.79 3.53 -10.97
N HIS A 166 20.69 4.06 -9.75
CA HIS A 166 19.41 4.41 -9.11
C HIS A 166 18.74 5.65 -9.74
N GLY A 167 19.52 6.57 -10.33
CA GLY A 167 19.02 7.88 -10.77
C GLY A 167 18.78 8.07 -12.27
N GLN A 168 19.17 7.12 -13.14
CA GLN A 168 19.26 7.29 -14.60
C GLN A 168 20.08 8.53 -15.02
N LEU A 169 21.33 8.34 -15.44
CA LEU A 169 22.03 9.36 -16.26
C LEU A 169 21.91 9.01 -17.76
N PRO A 170 21.85 10.02 -18.65
CA PRO A 170 21.85 9.79 -20.09
C PRO A 170 23.18 9.19 -20.58
N PRO A 171 23.19 8.54 -21.75
CA PRO A 171 24.41 7.98 -22.32
C PRO A 171 25.46 9.08 -22.56
N GLY A 172 26.62 8.96 -21.90
CA GLY A 172 27.76 9.89 -22.04
C GLY A 172 28.40 10.39 -20.74
N ALA A 173 27.86 10.05 -19.57
CA ALA A 173 28.31 10.59 -18.27
C ALA A 173 29.32 9.71 -17.50
N TYR A 174 30.08 8.84 -18.17
CA TYR A 174 31.18 8.14 -17.50
C TYR A 174 32.46 8.98 -17.58
N PRO A 175 33.05 9.42 -16.46
CA PRO A 175 34.42 9.93 -16.49
C PRO A 175 35.35 8.77 -16.86
N SER A 176 36.23 8.99 -17.84
CA SER A 176 37.26 8.04 -18.24
C SER A 176 38.06 7.63 -17.01
N ALA A 177 38.07 6.35 -16.67
CA ALA A 177 38.91 5.80 -15.62
C ALA A 177 40.37 6.16 -15.94
N GLY A 178 40.96 7.06 -15.15
CA GLY A 178 42.40 7.30 -15.17
C GLY A 178 43.14 6.03 -14.71
N PRO A 179 44.36 5.80 -15.19
CA PRO A 179 45.07 4.54 -14.93
C PRO A 179 45.42 4.41 -13.44
N PRO A 180 45.41 3.18 -12.89
CA PRO A 180 45.72 2.93 -11.48
C PRO A 180 47.19 3.22 -11.18
N ALA A 181 47.44 3.82 -10.02
CA ALA A 181 48.77 3.95 -9.40
C ALA A 181 49.08 2.73 -8.52
#